data_AF-A0A6M7UID2-F1
#
_entry.id   AF-A0A6M7UID2-F1
#
_cell.length_a   1.000
_cell.length_b   1.000
_cell.length_c   1.000
_cell.angle_alpha   90.00
_cell.angle_beta   90.00
_cell.angle_gamma   90.00
#
_symmetry.space_group_name_H-M   'P 1'
#
loop_
_entity.id
_entity.type
_entity.pdbx_description
1 polymer ?
#
loop_
_entity_poly.entity_id
_entity_poly.type
_entity_poly.pdbx_seq_one_letter_code
_entity_poly.pdbx_strand_id
1 'polypeptide(L)'
;MGTIVDMSTLTGARAGPGAVRVMGTPRSGTNLAKHLIERYLEIPVVFDRGFWKHGVFPALMSGREVDHGDLPIVVMSKDPVSQILSWYRLARNDTIFKPNGNLGSFVKDPFDVRQDFTGAKRMEYRFRSPADYWNQFYFAMDALRRTGAPVHFVRYEELVSEPALSLHMLSHFLDRPWPFDVRCQVEIPRHTLDASNDIDQAADRRDEKIFDRARAELASALARIGWRNASAILRGIDDDVLDATGRAGFRQTCGEAVGPTAMLRSLVGFW
;
A
#
# COMPACT_ATOMS: atom_id res chain seq x y z
N MET A 1 -18.91 48.61 -35.58
CA MET A 1 -18.81 48.10 -34.19
C MET A 1 -18.32 46.67 -34.28
N GLY A 2 -17.05 46.44 -33.95
CA GLY A 2 -16.41 45.13 -34.05
C GLY A 2 -16.78 44.26 -32.85
N THR A 3 -17.30 43.08 -33.13
CA THR A 3 -17.61 42.05 -32.12
C THR A 3 -16.30 41.50 -31.59
N ILE A 4 -15.99 41.77 -30.32
CA ILE A 4 -14.88 41.15 -29.61
C ILE A 4 -15.26 39.68 -29.41
N VAL A 5 -14.58 38.79 -30.13
CA VAL A 5 -14.67 37.35 -29.88
C VAL A 5 -13.89 37.07 -28.59
N ASP A 6 -14.60 36.60 -27.58
CA ASP A 6 -14.01 36.11 -26.34
C ASP A 6 -13.17 34.86 -26.63
N MET A 7 -11.85 35.04 -26.57
CA MET A 7 -10.86 33.99 -26.80
C MET A 7 -10.67 33.06 -25.59
N SER A 8 -11.48 33.16 -24.53
CA SER A 8 -11.36 32.33 -23.33
C SER A 8 -11.77 30.86 -23.50
N THR A 9 -12.26 30.45 -24.68
CA THR A 9 -12.69 29.06 -24.96
C THR A 9 -11.67 28.21 -25.73
N LEU A 10 -10.49 28.74 -26.04
CA LEU A 10 -9.41 27.99 -26.68
C LEU A 10 -8.33 27.63 -25.65
N THR A 11 -8.16 26.32 -25.42
CA THR A 11 -7.17 25.66 -24.54
C THR A 11 -7.57 25.41 -23.08
N GLY A 12 -8.67 24.67 -22.90
CA GLY A 12 -8.83 23.84 -21.71
C GLY A 12 -7.87 22.63 -21.73
N ALA A 13 -6.56 22.86 -21.64
CA ALA A 13 -5.65 21.79 -21.27
C ALA A 13 -6.01 21.41 -19.83
N ARG A 14 -6.62 20.23 -19.62
CA ARG A 14 -6.82 19.70 -18.27
C ARG A 14 -5.44 19.58 -17.61
N ALA A 15 -5.11 20.53 -16.74
CA ALA A 15 -3.94 20.43 -15.91
C ALA A 15 -4.20 19.27 -14.94
N GLY A 16 -3.37 18.23 -15.01
CA GLY A 16 -3.42 17.13 -14.05
C GLY A 16 -3.25 17.63 -12.61
N PRO A 17 -3.49 16.77 -11.61
CA PRO A 17 -3.42 17.16 -10.21
C PRO A 17 -2.01 17.65 -9.86
N GLY A 18 -1.92 18.74 -9.09
CA GLY A 18 -0.63 19.33 -8.69
C GLY A 18 0.20 18.45 -7.74
N ALA A 19 -0.41 17.42 -7.14
CA ALA A 19 0.23 16.37 -6.35
C ALA A 19 -0.71 15.15 -6.22
N VAL A 20 -0.19 14.03 -5.74
CA VAL A 20 -0.98 12.84 -5.39
C VAL A 20 -0.65 12.38 -3.98
N ARG A 21 -1.65 11.89 -3.24
CA ARG A 21 -1.43 11.25 -1.94
C ARG A 21 -1.20 9.76 -2.14
N VAL A 22 -0.12 9.23 -1.58
CA VAL A 22 0.09 7.76 -1.53
C VAL A 22 -0.19 7.27 -0.12
N MET A 23 -1.13 6.34 0.02
CA MET A 23 -1.49 5.70 1.29
C MET A 23 -1.32 4.18 1.17
N GLY A 24 -1.35 3.50 2.31
CA GLY A 24 -1.25 2.04 2.37
C GLY A 24 -0.82 1.62 3.76
N THR A 25 -1.02 0.37 4.12
CA THR A 25 -0.51 -0.14 5.40
C THR A 25 1.03 -0.17 5.41
N PRO A 26 1.71 -0.22 6.58
CA PRO A 26 3.17 -0.28 6.62
C PRO A 26 3.71 -1.44 5.77
N ARG A 27 4.81 -1.25 5.05
CA ARG A 27 5.43 -2.30 4.19
C ARG A 27 4.60 -2.75 2.97
N SER A 28 3.58 -1.99 2.57
CA SER A 28 2.77 -2.24 1.35
C SER A 28 3.41 -1.75 0.04
N GLY A 29 4.58 -1.11 0.10
CA GLY A 29 5.27 -0.58 -1.08
C GLY A 29 5.02 0.89 -1.40
N THR A 30 4.48 1.66 -0.45
CA THR A 30 4.25 3.11 -0.58
C THR A 30 5.50 3.89 -1.02
N ASN A 31 6.69 3.53 -0.54
CA ASN A 31 7.94 4.20 -0.96
C ASN A 31 8.32 3.87 -2.40
N LEU A 32 8.08 2.63 -2.84
CA LEU A 32 8.30 2.24 -4.25
C LEU A 32 7.35 3.00 -5.16
N ALA A 33 6.06 3.06 -4.79
CA ALA A 33 5.07 3.82 -5.54
C ALA A 33 5.42 5.30 -5.61
N LYS A 34 5.82 5.92 -4.48
CA LYS A 34 6.33 7.30 -4.45
C LYS A 34 7.43 7.50 -5.48
N HIS A 35 8.49 6.68 -5.39
CA HIS A 35 9.64 6.79 -6.28
C HIS A 35 9.26 6.66 -7.75
N LEU A 36 8.43 5.68 -8.11
CA LEU A 36 8.04 5.45 -9.49
C LEU A 36 7.13 6.56 -10.03
N ILE A 37 6.17 7.03 -9.24
CA ILE A 37 5.28 8.13 -9.63
C ILE A 37 6.09 9.42 -9.84
N GLU A 38 6.94 9.80 -8.89
CA GLU A 38 7.74 11.01 -8.99
C GLU A 38 8.72 10.95 -10.17
N ARG A 39 9.36 9.79 -10.39
CA ARG A 39 10.36 9.62 -11.43
C ARG A 39 9.78 9.55 -12.84
N TYR A 40 8.66 8.84 -13.03
CA TYR A 40 8.16 8.51 -14.36
C TYR A 40 6.89 9.27 -14.75
N LEU A 41 6.10 9.73 -13.77
CA LEU A 41 4.93 10.57 -14.03
C LEU A 41 5.21 12.04 -13.73
N GLU A 42 6.33 12.35 -13.06
CA GLU A 42 6.71 13.73 -12.69
C GLU A 42 5.62 14.42 -11.84
N ILE A 43 4.92 13.64 -11.01
CA ILE A 43 3.89 14.14 -10.09
C ILE A 43 4.46 14.10 -8.67
N PRO A 44 4.43 15.21 -7.92
CA PRO A 44 4.82 15.22 -6.51
C PRO A 44 3.94 14.28 -5.68
N VAL A 45 4.56 13.48 -4.80
CA VAL A 45 3.86 12.56 -3.90
C VAL A 45 3.92 13.06 -2.47
N VAL A 46 2.77 13.08 -1.80
CA VAL A 46 2.66 13.42 -0.38
C VAL A 46 2.16 12.23 0.45
N PHE A 47 2.66 12.11 1.68
CA PHE A 47 2.27 11.04 2.60
C PHE A 47 1.30 11.50 3.68
N ASP A 48 1.62 12.58 4.40
CA ASP A 48 0.93 12.95 5.65
C ASP A 48 0.19 14.30 5.57
N ARG A 49 -0.27 14.71 4.38
CA ARG A 49 -1.14 15.88 4.24
C ARG A 49 -2.58 15.50 4.59
N GLY A 50 -3.04 15.86 5.78
CA GLY A 50 -4.42 15.64 6.26
C GLY A 50 -4.52 14.55 7.32
N PHE A 51 -4.07 13.32 7.01
CA PHE A 51 -4.16 12.17 7.92
C PHE A 51 -2.90 11.31 7.88
N TRP A 52 -2.72 10.53 8.95
CA TRP A 52 -1.65 9.54 9.02
C TRP A 52 -1.81 8.46 7.94
N LYS A 53 -0.81 8.29 7.06
CA LYS A 53 -0.85 7.37 5.90
C LYS A 53 -1.15 5.90 6.23
N HIS A 54 -0.91 5.47 7.46
CA HIS A 54 -1.12 4.09 7.94
C HIS A 54 -2.32 3.94 8.87
N GLY A 55 -2.95 5.04 9.26
CA GLY A 55 -4.14 5.01 10.10
C GLY A 55 -5.38 4.58 9.31
N VAL A 56 -6.35 3.99 9.99
CA VAL A 56 -7.71 3.86 9.43
C VAL A 56 -8.23 5.27 9.20
N PHE A 57 -8.69 5.55 7.98
CA PHE A 57 -9.12 6.88 7.57
C PHE A 57 -10.19 7.42 8.55
N PRO A 58 -9.92 8.51 9.29
CA PRO A 58 -10.96 9.13 10.09
C PRO A 58 -11.88 9.88 9.12
N ALA A 59 -13.17 9.57 9.14
CA ALA A 59 -14.15 10.39 8.44
C ALA A 59 -14.18 11.77 9.10
N LEU A 60 -13.35 12.72 8.63
CA LEU A 60 -13.52 14.11 9.02
C LEU A 60 -14.77 14.64 8.33
N MET A 61 -15.64 15.18 9.17
CA MET A 61 -16.91 15.72 8.74
C MET A 61 -16.82 17.24 8.80
N SER A 62 -16.96 17.89 7.64
CA SER A 62 -17.30 19.32 7.58
C SER A 62 -18.80 19.41 7.35
N GLY A 63 -19.58 19.44 8.43
CA GLY A 63 -21.03 19.26 8.36
C GLY A 63 -21.40 17.83 7.95
N ARG A 64 -21.96 17.65 6.74
CA ARG A 64 -22.35 16.33 6.17
C ARG A 64 -21.37 15.82 5.12
N GLU A 65 -20.39 16.61 4.73
CA GLU A 65 -19.43 16.25 3.68
C GLU A 65 -18.19 15.62 4.29
N VAL A 66 -17.75 14.52 3.67
CA VAL A 66 -16.51 13.83 4.02
C VAL A 66 -15.34 14.57 3.37
N ASP A 67 -14.52 15.22 4.20
CA ASP A 67 -13.29 15.86 3.74
C ASP A 67 -12.17 14.81 3.63
N HIS A 68 -11.55 14.77 2.45
CA HIS A 68 -10.44 13.88 2.11
C HIS A 68 -9.21 14.66 1.62
N GLY A 69 -9.16 15.97 1.84
CA GLY A 69 -7.99 16.82 1.63
C GLY A 69 -7.59 17.02 0.17
N ASP A 70 -8.57 17.11 -0.73
CA ASP A 70 -8.53 17.60 -2.12
C ASP A 70 -7.51 16.96 -3.09
N LEU A 71 -6.83 15.89 -2.70
CA LEU A 71 -5.85 15.20 -3.53
C LEU A 71 -6.37 13.82 -3.95
N PRO A 72 -6.10 13.38 -5.20
CA PRO A 72 -6.29 11.98 -5.57
C PRO A 72 -5.43 11.09 -4.67
N ILE A 73 -5.97 9.93 -4.32
CA ILE A 73 -5.37 8.99 -3.37
C ILE A 73 -5.03 7.69 -4.09
N VAL A 74 -3.75 7.38 -4.15
CA VAL A 74 -3.23 6.08 -4.58
C VAL A 74 -3.02 5.21 -3.35
N VAL A 75 -3.70 4.07 -3.30
CA VAL A 75 -3.68 3.14 -2.15
C VAL A 75 -2.88 1.90 -2.52
N MET A 76 -1.70 1.78 -1.92
CA MET A 76 -0.88 0.59 -2.03
C MET A 76 -1.48 -0.54 -1.20
N SER A 77 -1.81 -1.63 -1.89
CA SER A 77 -2.30 -2.86 -1.28
C SER A 77 -1.35 -4.00 -1.56
N LYS A 78 -0.97 -4.73 -0.53
CA LYS A 78 -0.19 -5.97 -0.63
C LYS A 78 -1.04 -7.13 -0.16
N ASP A 79 -0.82 -8.30 -0.76
CA ASP A 79 -1.56 -9.50 -0.38
C ASP A 79 -1.43 -9.78 1.13
N PRO A 80 -2.50 -10.21 1.80
CA PRO A 80 -2.52 -10.28 3.26
C PRO A 80 -1.49 -11.25 3.84
N VAL A 81 -1.13 -12.33 3.12
CA VAL A 81 -0.14 -13.31 3.59
C VAL A 81 1.26 -12.68 3.60
N SER A 82 1.68 -12.09 2.49
CA SER A 82 2.99 -11.43 2.38
C SER A 82 3.07 -10.16 3.23
N GLN A 83 1.95 -9.45 3.38
CA GLN A 83 1.84 -8.22 4.16
C GLN A 83 2.02 -8.51 5.66
N ILE A 84 1.28 -9.48 6.22
CA ILE A 84 1.35 -9.85 7.63
C ILE A 84 2.71 -10.49 7.96
N LEU A 85 3.29 -11.29 7.06
CA LEU A 85 4.68 -11.78 7.23
C LEU A 85 5.68 -10.62 7.29
N SER A 86 5.48 -9.58 6.49
CA SER A 86 6.33 -8.38 6.50
C SER A 86 6.18 -7.60 7.80
N TRP A 87 4.97 -7.53 8.36
CA TRP A 87 4.73 -6.91 9.67
C TRP A 87 5.33 -7.70 10.82
N TYR A 88 5.23 -9.03 10.81
CA TYR A 88 5.87 -9.86 11.84
C TYR A 88 7.38 -9.61 11.92
N ARG A 89 8.03 -9.46 10.76
CA ARG A 89 9.46 -9.10 10.69
C ARG A 89 9.72 -7.69 11.19
N LEU A 90 8.85 -6.73 10.86
CA LEU A 90 9.00 -5.35 11.30
C LEU A 90 8.80 -5.20 12.81
N ALA A 91 7.87 -5.95 13.40
CA ALA A 91 7.56 -5.92 14.83
C ALA A 91 8.77 -6.28 15.71
N ARG A 92 9.76 -7.00 15.17
CA ARG A 92 11.02 -7.32 15.87
C ARG A 92 11.88 -6.08 16.15
N ASN A 93 11.63 -4.98 15.47
CA ASN A 93 12.35 -3.73 15.67
C ASN A 93 11.68 -2.81 16.72
N ASP A 94 10.53 -3.21 17.28
CA ASP A 94 9.73 -2.43 18.27
C ASP A 94 9.50 -0.96 17.87
N THR A 95 9.20 -0.73 16.60
CA THR A 95 8.86 0.60 16.06
C THR A 95 7.34 0.79 16.00
N ILE A 96 6.76 0.48 14.84
CA ILE A 96 5.34 0.68 14.51
C ILE A 96 4.46 -0.39 15.14
N PHE A 97 4.98 -1.61 15.26
CA PHE A 97 4.23 -2.75 15.80
C PHE A 97 4.92 -3.27 17.06
N LYS A 98 4.12 -3.62 18.05
CA LYS A 98 4.62 -4.26 19.26
C LYS A 98 5.15 -5.68 18.95
N PRO A 99 6.34 -6.07 19.47
CA PRO A 99 6.81 -7.44 19.38
C PRO A 99 5.80 -8.40 20.02
N ASN A 100 5.51 -9.53 19.36
CA ASN A 100 4.48 -10.48 19.82
C ASN A 100 4.95 -11.95 19.82
N GLY A 101 6.16 -12.18 20.36
CA GLY A 101 6.73 -13.52 20.44
C GLY A 101 6.94 -14.17 19.07
N ASN A 102 6.30 -15.33 18.87
CA ASN A 102 6.39 -16.12 17.63
C ASN A 102 5.31 -15.72 16.60
N LEU A 103 5.47 -16.13 15.34
CA LEU A 103 4.53 -15.84 14.25
C LEU A 103 3.12 -16.36 14.54
N GLY A 104 2.99 -17.53 15.16
CA GLY A 104 1.70 -18.15 15.46
C GLY A 104 0.85 -17.33 16.45
N SER A 105 1.49 -16.75 17.46
CA SER A 105 0.89 -15.77 18.37
C SER A 105 0.62 -14.45 17.65
N PHE A 106 1.61 -13.94 16.92
CA PHE A 106 1.48 -12.69 16.16
C PHE A 106 0.25 -12.64 15.25
N VAL A 107 -0.07 -13.73 14.54
CA VAL A 107 -1.22 -13.76 13.61
C VAL A 107 -2.59 -13.88 14.30
N LYS A 108 -2.66 -14.20 15.60
CA LYS A 108 -3.92 -14.46 16.32
C LYS A 108 -4.22 -13.46 17.42
N ASP A 109 -3.17 -12.97 18.07
CA ASP A 109 -3.28 -12.12 19.23
C ASP A 109 -3.60 -10.67 18.82
N PRO A 110 -4.10 -9.85 19.75
CA PRO A 110 -4.36 -8.45 19.50
C PRO A 110 -3.17 -7.73 18.88
N PHE A 111 -3.47 -6.83 17.94
CA PHE A 111 -2.47 -6.17 17.12
C PHE A 111 -2.50 -4.67 17.35
N ASP A 112 -1.40 -4.13 17.90
CA ASP A 112 -1.25 -2.72 18.21
C ASP A 112 -0.41 -2.03 17.12
N VAL A 113 -0.93 -0.93 16.59
CA VAL A 113 -0.26 -0.11 15.56
C VAL A 113 -0.03 1.28 16.14
N ARG A 114 1.24 1.66 16.25
CA ARG A 114 1.67 2.95 16.80
C ARG A 114 2.01 3.91 15.68
N GLN A 115 1.72 5.19 15.90
CA GLN A 115 2.27 6.23 15.07
C GLN A 115 3.79 6.34 15.30
N ASP A 116 4.57 6.33 14.21
CA ASP A 116 6.05 6.26 14.24
C ASP A 116 6.74 7.58 14.67
N PHE A 117 5.97 8.61 15.05
CA PHE A 117 6.56 9.83 15.57
C PHE A 117 6.93 9.63 17.04
N THR A 118 8.22 9.59 17.33
CA THR A 118 8.78 9.34 18.67
C THR A 118 8.50 10.44 19.70
N GLY A 119 7.66 11.43 19.38
CA GLY A 119 7.28 12.53 20.28
C GLY A 119 6.27 12.13 21.37
N ALA A 120 5.98 13.08 22.26
CA ALA A 120 4.86 12.99 23.20
C ALA A 120 3.52 13.10 22.45
N LYS A 121 2.46 12.43 22.95
CA LYS A 121 1.11 12.35 22.34
C LYS A 121 1.01 11.49 21.07
N ARG A 122 1.47 10.23 21.16
CA ARG A 122 1.35 9.26 20.07
C ARG A 122 -0.06 8.66 20.03
N MET A 123 -0.62 8.55 18.83
CA MET A 123 -1.83 7.77 18.61
C MET A 123 -1.47 6.28 18.49
N GLU A 124 -2.27 5.43 19.12
CA GLU A 124 -2.19 3.99 18.96
C GLU A 124 -3.57 3.46 18.55
N TYR A 125 -3.57 2.53 17.60
CA TYR A 125 -4.74 1.73 17.28
C TYR A 125 -4.54 0.31 17.81
N ARG A 126 -5.64 -0.29 18.26
CA ARG A 126 -5.68 -1.69 18.68
C ARG A 126 -6.73 -2.44 17.87
N PHE A 127 -6.29 -3.53 17.26
CA PHE A 127 -7.12 -4.41 16.44
C PHE A 127 -7.19 -5.80 17.07
N ARG A 128 -8.19 -6.59 16.67
CA ARG A 128 -8.34 -7.97 17.18
C ARG A 128 -7.20 -8.87 16.74
N SER A 129 -6.66 -8.65 15.54
CA SER A 129 -5.53 -9.38 14.95
C SER A 129 -4.91 -8.56 13.81
N PRO A 130 -3.76 -8.98 13.25
CA PRO A 130 -3.22 -8.33 12.06
C PRO A 130 -4.17 -8.41 10.85
N ALA A 131 -4.91 -9.51 10.70
CA ALA A 131 -5.90 -9.65 9.63
C ALA A 131 -7.04 -8.63 9.77
N ASP A 132 -7.50 -8.37 11.00
CA ASP A 132 -8.49 -7.33 11.28
C ASP A 132 -7.96 -5.94 10.90
N TYR A 133 -6.72 -5.60 11.25
CA TYR A 133 -6.13 -4.33 10.79
C TYR A 133 -6.09 -4.21 9.26
N TRP A 134 -5.67 -5.27 8.56
CA TRP A 134 -5.65 -5.31 7.09
C TRP A 134 -7.06 -5.04 6.52
N ASN A 135 -8.09 -5.73 7.05
CA ASN A 135 -9.48 -5.53 6.63
C ASN A 135 -9.94 -4.10 6.88
N GLN A 136 -9.80 -3.59 8.11
CA GLN A 136 -10.30 -2.28 8.50
C GLN A 136 -9.66 -1.15 7.68
N PHE A 137 -8.35 -1.23 7.43
CA PHE A 137 -7.66 -0.23 6.62
C PHE A 137 -8.20 -0.21 5.19
N TYR A 138 -8.20 -1.34 4.50
CA TYR A 138 -8.60 -1.38 3.08
C TYR A 138 -10.11 -1.23 2.88
N PHE A 139 -10.92 -1.71 3.82
CA PHE A 139 -12.37 -1.43 3.85
C PHE A 139 -12.64 0.07 3.97
N ALA A 140 -11.93 0.80 4.83
CA ALA A 140 -12.11 2.24 4.97
C ALA A 140 -11.76 3.00 3.68
N MET A 141 -10.67 2.61 3.01
CA MET A 141 -10.29 3.22 1.72
C MET A 141 -11.29 2.91 0.61
N ASP A 142 -11.83 1.69 0.58
CA ASP A 142 -12.88 1.33 -0.37
C ASP A 142 -14.20 2.03 -0.06
N ALA A 143 -14.57 2.17 1.21
CA ALA A 143 -15.72 2.93 1.64
C ALA A 143 -15.60 4.40 1.20
N LEU A 144 -14.41 5.01 1.34
CA LEU A 144 -14.12 6.35 0.83
C LEU A 144 -14.23 6.40 -0.70
N ARG A 145 -13.70 5.40 -1.43
CA ARG A 145 -13.87 5.30 -2.89
C ARG A 145 -15.35 5.30 -3.29
N ARG A 146 -16.19 4.55 -2.57
CA ARG A 146 -17.63 4.43 -2.83
C ARG A 146 -18.41 5.74 -2.59
N THR A 147 -17.85 6.72 -1.86
CA THR A 147 -18.47 8.05 -1.76
C THR A 147 -18.22 8.92 -2.99
N GLY A 148 -17.41 8.46 -3.95
CA GLY A 148 -16.99 9.22 -5.13
C GLY A 148 -15.64 9.90 -4.96
N ALA A 149 -14.96 9.73 -3.83
CA ALA A 149 -13.60 10.26 -3.66
C ALA A 149 -12.63 9.59 -4.66
N PRO A 150 -11.65 10.33 -5.21
CA PRO A 150 -10.68 9.83 -6.17
C PRO A 150 -9.69 8.88 -5.47
N VAL A 151 -10.04 7.61 -5.38
CA VAL A 151 -9.23 6.56 -4.75
C VAL A 151 -8.93 5.45 -5.75
N HIS A 152 -7.64 5.17 -5.96
CA HIS A 152 -7.17 4.09 -6.84
C HIS A 152 -6.30 3.10 -6.08
N PHE A 153 -6.69 1.82 -6.09
CA PHE A 153 -5.90 0.75 -5.50
C PHE A 153 -4.83 0.26 -6.47
N VAL A 154 -3.60 0.12 -5.98
CA VAL A 154 -2.48 -0.48 -6.72
C VAL A 154 -1.98 -1.68 -5.95
N ARG A 155 -1.91 -2.84 -6.61
CA ARG A 155 -1.37 -4.06 -6.04
C ARG A 155 0.16 -3.99 -6.05
N TYR A 156 0.78 -4.17 -4.90
CA TYR A 156 2.24 -4.20 -4.77
C TYR A 156 2.87 -5.25 -5.69
N GLU A 157 2.23 -6.41 -5.82
CA GLU A 157 2.74 -7.51 -6.63
C GLU A 157 2.83 -7.11 -8.11
N GLU A 158 1.77 -6.45 -8.61
CA GLU A 158 1.68 -5.95 -9.98
C GLU A 158 2.61 -4.76 -10.22
N LEU A 159 2.76 -3.85 -9.25
CA LEU A 159 3.73 -2.76 -9.35
C LEU A 159 5.17 -3.27 -9.50
N VAL A 160 5.48 -4.43 -8.90
CA VAL A 160 6.82 -5.04 -8.99
C VAL A 160 6.98 -5.86 -10.28
N SER A 161 5.97 -6.61 -10.70
CA SER A 161 6.05 -7.47 -11.89
C SER A 161 5.84 -6.71 -13.20
N GLU A 162 4.90 -5.76 -13.20
CA GLU A 162 4.44 -5.01 -14.37
C GLU A 162 4.41 -3.49 -14.07
N PRO A 163 5.55 -2.87 -13.72
CA PRO A 163 5.59 -1.47 -13.32
C PRO A 163 5.11 -0.51 -14.41
N ALA A 164 5.38 -0.79 -15.69
CA ALA A 164 4.93 0.05 -16.80
C ALA A 164 3.40 0.07 -16.93
N LEU A 165 2.75 -1.09 -16.77
CA LEU A 165 1.29 -1.19 -16.76
C LEU A 165 0.71 -0.44 -15.56
N SER A 166 1.31 -0.60 -14.38
CA SER A 166 0.88 0.13 -13.17
C SER A 166 0.97 1.65 -13.36
N LEU A 167 2.06 2.15 -13.94
CA LEU A 167 2.23 3.58 -14.25
C LEU A 167 1.26 4.07 -15.33
N HIS A 168 0.95 3.23 -16.32
CA HIS A 168 -0.08 3.52 -17.31
C HIS A 168 -1.46 3.71 -16.66
N MET A 169 -1.89 2.77 -15.82
CA MET A 169 -3.15 2.86 -15.09
C MET A 169 -3.19 4.09 -14.16
N LEU A 170 -2.09 4.38 -13.47
CA LEU A 170 -1.96 5.58 -12.64
C LEU A 170 -2.04 6.87 -13.45
N SER A 171 -1.44 6.93 -14.64
CA SER A 171 -1.49 8.11 -15.49
C SER A 171 -2.92 8.44 -15.95
N HIS A 172 -3.74 7.41 -16.23
CA HIS A 172 -5.16 7.57 -16.52
C HIS A 172 -5.95 8.04 -15.29
N PHE A 173 -5.72 7.41 -14.13
CA PHE A 173 -6.38 7.81 -12.89
C PHE A 173 -6.07 9.26 -12.49
N LEU A 174 -4.84 9.72 -12.73
CA LEU A 174 -4.39 11.07 -12.44
C LEU A 174 -4.69 12.06 -13.60
N ASP A 175 -5.55 11.67 -14.54
CA ASP A 175 -6.00 12.47 -15.69
C ASP A 175 -4.83 13.16 -16.43
N ARG A 176 -3.73 12.43 -16.63
CA ARG A 176 -2.56 12.92 -17.37
C ARG A 176 -2.94 13.12 -18.85
N PRO A 177 -2.53 14.24 -19.47
CA PRO A 177 -2.82 14.49 -20.88
C PRO A 177 -2.19 13.45 -21.81
N TRP A 178 -1.05 12.89 -21.39
CA TRP A 178 -0.32 11.84 -22.08
C TRP A 178 -0.16 10.66 -21.11
N PRO A 179 -0.94 9.58 -21.29
CA PRO A 179 -0.77 8.37 -20.51
C PRO A 179 0.64 7.78 -20.67
N PHE A 180 1.16 7.17 -19.61
CA PHE A 180 2.46 6.50 -19.64
C PHE A 180 2.44 5.35 -20.65
N ASP A 181 3.46 5.25 -21.52
CA ASP A 181 3.53 4.19 -22.53
C ASP A 181 3.96 2.87 -21.87
N VAL A 182 3.10 1.84 -21.95
CA VAL A 182 3.35 0.51 -21.40
C VAL A 182 4.60 -0.18 -21.98
N ARG A 183 5.10 0.30 -23.13
CA ARG A 183 6.33 -0.21 -23.76
C ARG A 183 7.60 0.40 -23.16
N CYS A 184 7.48 1.46 -22.35
CA CYS A 184 8.63 2.07 -21.70
C CYS A 184 9.23 1.10 -20.66
N GLN A 185 10.57 1.03 -20.66
CA GLN A 185 11.29 0.29 -19.63
C GLN A 185 11.24 1.06 -18.31
N VAL A 186 10.75 0.41 -17.25
CA VAL A 186 10.71 0.97 -15.91
C VAL A 186 11.73 0.25 -15.04
N GLU A 187 12.73 0.99 -14.58
CA GLU A 187 13.74 0.49 -13.65
C GLU A 187 13.17 0.49 -12.21
N ILE A 188 13.15 -0.70 -11.60
CA ILE A 188 12.92 -0.85 -10.16
C ILE A 188 14.25 -0.59 -9.44
N PRO A 189 14.27 0.20 -8.34
CA PRO A 189 15.47 0.47 -7.57
C PRO A 189 16.22 -0.81 -7.17
N ARG A 190 17.55 -0.77 -7.26
CA ARG A 190 18.42 -1.90 -6.84
C ARG A 190 18.47 -2.08 -5.33
N HIS A 191 18.27 -1.00 -4.57
CA HIS A 191 18.30 -0.96 -3.12
C HIS A 191 16.94 -0.57 -2.56
N THR A 192 16.68 -0.95 -1.31
CA THR A 192 15.46 -0.55 -0.60
C THR A 192 15.44 0.95 -0.39
N LEU A 193 14.28 1.56 -0.66
CA LEU A 193 14.06 2.98 -0.43
C LEU A 193 13.73 3.22 1.06
N ASP A 194 14.46 4.15 1.67
CA ASP A 194 14.22 4.55 3.06
C ASP A 194 12.87 5.23 3.27
N ALA A 195 12.39 5.24 4.50
CA ALA A 195 11.12 5.81 4.92
C ALA A 195 11.14 7.34 5.01
N SER A 196 12.03 8.01 4.28
CA SER A 196 12.16 9.46 4.37
C SER A 196 10.94 10.14 3.75
N ASN A 197 10.20 10.87 4.58
CA ASN A 197 9.11 11.73 4.15
C ASN A 197 9.63 12.90 3.30
N ASP A 198 10.87 13.33 3.55
CA ASP A 198 11.58 14.38 2.82
C ASP A 198 12.77 13.76 2.08
N ILE A 199 12.92 14.00 0.78
CA ILE A 199 14.16 13.65 0.08
C ILE A 199 15.20 14.72 0.47
N ASP A 200 15.73 14.63 1.69
CA ASP A 200 16.98 15.27 2.04
C ASP A 200 18.11 14.23 2.00
N GLN A 201 19.21 14.68 1.40
CA GLN A 201 20.35 13.90 0.97
C GLN A 201 21.13 13.27 2.12
N ALA A 202 21.76 12.13 1.79
CA ALA A 202 22.76 11.39 2.57
C ALA A 202 22.22 10.44 3.67
N ALA A 203 21.44 9.43 3.25
CA ALA A 203 21.48 8.16 3.97
C ALA A 203 22.87 7.52 3.79
N ASP A 204 23.47 7.04 4.88
CA ASP A 204 24.78 6.41 4.91
C ASP A 204 24.73 5.10 4.09
N ARG A 205 25.40 5.06 2.93
CA ARG A 205 25.31 3.97 1.92
C ARG A 205 25.73 2.57 2.43
N ARG A 206 26.17 2.44 3.69
CA ARG A 206 26.78 1.22 4.23
C ARG A 206 25.76 0.14 4.65
N ASP A 207 24.48 0.51 4.82
CA ASP A 207 23.40 -0.41 5.23
C ASP A 207 22.29 -0.61 4.17
N GLU A 208 22.55 -0.22 2.90
CA GLU A 208 21.58 -0.34 1.81
C GLU A 208 21.24 -1.81 1.50
N LYS A 209 20.06 -2.26 1.96
CA LYS A 209 19.56 -3.61 1.65
C LYS A 209 19.16 -3.70 0.19
N ILE A 210 19.51 -4.80 -0.47
CA ILE A 210 19.12 -5.06 -1.85
C ILE A 210 17.58 -5.19 -1.94
N PHE A 211 17.01 -4.60 -2.99
CA PHE A 211 15.60 -4.77 -3.30
C PHE A 211 15.33 -6.22 -3.73
N ASP A 212 14.54 -6.93 -2.94
CA ASP A 212 14.22 -8.34 -3.14
C ASP A 212 12.83 -8.48 -3.77
N ARG A 213 12.79 -8.72 -5.09
CA ARG A 213 11.55 -8.97 -5.86
C ARG A 213 10.79 -10.20 -5.37
N ALA A 214 11.48 -11.20 -4.83
CA ALA A 214 10.84 -12.41 -4.31
C ALA A 214 10.00 -12.14 -3.03
N ARG A 215 9.96 -10.90 -2.53
CA ARG A 215 9.02 -10.46 -1.49
C ARG A 215 7.65 -10.06 -2.03
N ALA A 216 7.50 -9.94 -3.34
CA ALA A 216 6.23 -9.80 -4.04
C ALA A 216 5.63 -11.14 -4.46
N GLU A 217 6.41 -12.23 -4.40
CA GLU A 217 5.96 -13.56 -4.83
C GLU A 217 5.18 -14.28 -3.72
N LEU A 218 3.91 -14.58 -3.99
CA LEU A 218 3.02 -15.28 -3.07
C LEU A 218 3.58 -16.65 -2.66
N ALA A 219 4.06 -17.45 -3.61
CA ALA A 219 4.62 -18.78 -3.32
C ALA A 219 5.82 -18.70 -2.34
N SER A 220 6.66 -17.67 -2.49
CA SER A 220 7.78 -17.42 -1.59
C SER A 220 7.30 -17.05 -0.18
N ALA A 221 6.27 -16.21 -0.07
CA ALA A 221 5.66 -15.88 1.21
C ALA A 221 5.02 -17.11 1.88
N LEU A 222 4.25 -17.91 1.14
CA LEU A 222 3.64 -19.16 1.61
C LEU A 222 4.70 -20.15 2.11
N ALA A 223 5.78 -20.34 1.35
CA ALA A 223 6.90 -21.19 1.75
C ALA A 223 7.61 -20.71 3.01
N ARG A 224 7.59 -19.39 3.30
CA ARG A 224 8.20 -18.80 4.49
C ARG A 224 7.28 -18.83 5.71
N ILE A 225 5.99 -18.57 5.52
CA ILE A 225 5.02 -18.44 6.62
C ILE A 225 4.44 -19.80 7.05
N GLY A 226 4.40 -20.77 6.13
CA GLY A 226 3.74 -22.06 6.31
C GLY A 226 2.22 -21.98 6.11
N TRP A 227 1.64 -23.03 5.51
CA TRP A 227 0.21 -23.12 5.20
C TRP A 227 -0.70 -22.97 6.42
N ARG A 228 -0.32 -23.50 7.59
CA ARG A 228 -1.13 -23.37 8.82
C ARG A 228 -1.34 -21.90 9.23
N ASN A 229 -0.28 -21.09 9.18
CA ASN A 229 -0.35 -19.67 9.53
C ASN A 229 -1.03 -18.88 8.41
N ALA A 230 -0.74 -19.19 7.14
CA ALA A 230 -1.44 -18.61 5.99
C ALA A 230 -2.95 -18.86 6.09
N SER A 231 -3.38 -20.09 6.41
CA SER A 231 -4.78 -20.44 6.62
C SER A 231 -5.41 -19.67 7.77
N ALA A 232 -4.68 -19.45 8.87
CA ALA A 232 -5.16 -18.65 10.00
C ALA A 232 -5.37 -17.18 9.59
N ILE A 233 -4.44 -16.61 8.83
CA ILE A 233 -4.58 -15.28 8.24
C ILE A 233 -5.81 -15.24 7.34
N LEU A 234 -5.90 -16.14 6.36
CA LEU A 234 -6.97 -16.15 5.37
C LEU A 234 -8.34 -16.23 6.07
N ARG A 235 -8.52 -17.06 7.10
CA ARG A 235 -9.79 -17.11 7.86
C ARG A 235 -10.20 -15.78 8.49
N GLY A 236 -9.26 -14.90 8.77
CA GLY A 236 -9.51 -13.57 9.31
C GLY A 236 -9.64 -12.47 8.26
N ILE A 237 -9.34 -12.74 6.99
CA ILE A 237 -9.48 -11.77 5.89
C ILE A 237 -10.89 -11.82 5.34
N ASP A 238 -11.43 -10.65 5.00
CA ASP A 238 -12.74 -10.49 4.37
C ASP A 238 -12.62 -10.58 2.83
N ASP A 239 -13.52 -11.34 2.20
CA ASP A 239 -13.54 -11.54 0.75
C ASP A 239 -13.99 -10.27 0.03
N ASP A 240 -14.90 -9.47 0.61
CA ASP A 240 -15.31 -8.18 0.04
C ASP A 240 -14.12 -7.20 -0.06
N VAL A 241 -13.21 -7.25 0.92
CA VAL A 241 -12.00 -6.42 0.93
C VAL A 241 -10.95 -6.96 -0.05
N LEU A 242 -10.86 -8.29 -0.22
CA LEU A 242 -10.02 -8.89 -1.27
C LEU A 242 -10.49 -8.44 -2.65
N ASP A 243 -11.79 -8.50 -2.93
CA ASP A 243 -12.39 -8.05 -4.19
C ASP A 243 -12.12 -6.57 -4.43
N ALA A 244 -12.38 -5.72 -3.42
CA ALA A 244 -12.15 -4.28 -3.50
C ALA A 244 -10.69 -3.91 -3.82
N THR A 245 -9.74 -4.71 -3.34
CA THR A 245 -8.28 -4.54 -3.59
C THR A 245 -7.78 -5.28 -4.83
N GLY A 246 -8.67 -5.81 -5.68
CA GLY A 246 -8.33 -6.45 -6.94
C GLY A 246 -7.81 -7.89 -6.81
N ARG A 247 -8.26 -8.62 -5.79
CA ARG A 247 -7.83 -9.99 -5.46
C ARG A 247 -9.00 -10.95 -5.31
N ALA A 248 -9.99 -10.86 -6.20
CA ALA A 248 -11.07 -11.83 -6.24
C ALA A 248 -10.54 -13.25 -6.39
N GLY A 249 -11.09 -14.18 -5.59
CA GLY A 249 -10.66 -15.58 -5.58
C GLY A 249 -9.29 -15.84 -4.90
N PHE A 250 -8.72 -14.88 -4.16
CA PHE A 250 -7.36 -15.00 -3.60
C PHE A 250 -7.13 -16.25 -2.73
N ARG A 251 -8.15 -16.74 -2.02
CA ARG A 251 -8.03 -17.99 -1.24
C ARG A 251 -7.70 -19.19 -2.12
N GLN A 252 -8.36 -19.28 -3.28
CA GLN A 252 -8.09 -20.32 -4.28
C GLN A 252 -6.67 -20.14 -4.83
N THR A 253 -6.28 -18.91 -5.18
CA THR A 253 -4.91 -18.61 -5.64
C THR A 253 -3.86 -19.04 -4.62
N CYS A 254 -4.11 -18.83 -3.32
CA CYS A 254 -3.24 -19.33 -2.25
C CYS A 254 -3.19 -20.86 -2.20
N GLY A 255 -4.33 -21.52 -2.40
CA GLY A 255 -4.43 -22.99 -2.47
C GLY A 255 -3.69 -23.58 -3.67
N GLU A 256 -3.64 -22.88 -4.80
CA GLU A 256 -2.90 -23.29 -6.00
C GLU A 256 -1.40 -23.00 -5.89
N ALA A 257 -1.02 -21.89 -5.23
CA ALA A 257 0.36 -21.48 -5.05
C ALA A 257 1.09 -22.21 -3.90
N VAL A 258 0.38 -23.01 -3.09
CA VAL A 258 0.97 -23.67 -1.93
C VAL A 258 1.87 -24.83 -2.35
N GLY A 259 3.18 -24.66 -2.16
CA GLY A 259 4.16 -25.71 -2.46
C GLY A 259 4.39 -26.71 -1.30
N PRO A 260 5.08 -27.82 -1.56
CA PRO A 260 5.49 -28.79 -0.54
C PRO A 260 6.22 -28.16 0.65
N THR A 261 7.07 -27.16 0.39
CA THR A 261 7.79 -26.40 1.43
C THR A 261 6.84 -25.72 2.42
N ALA A 262 5.75 -25.12 1.94
CA ALA A 262 4.76 -24.46 2.78
C ALA A 262 3.97 -25.47 3.64
N MET A 263 3.71 -26.66 3.08
CA MET A 263 3.07 -27.77 3.80
C MET A 263 4.01 -28.34 4.87
N LEU A 264 5.27 -28.61 4.54
CA LEU A 264 6.27 -29.10 5.49
C LEU A 264 6.49 -28.13 6.65
N ARG A 265 6.58 -26.82 6.38
CA ARG A 265 6.67 -25.80 7.45
C ARG A 265 5.45 -25.79 8.38
N SER A 266 4.31 -26.29 7.94
CA SER A 266 3.10 -26.37 8.79
C SER A 266 3.18 -27.48 9.83
N LEU A 267 4.07 -28.47 9.61
CA LEU A 267 4.31 -29.59 10.52
C LEU A 267 5.32 -29.24 11.63
N VAL A 268 6.22 -28.30 11.35
CA VAL A 268 7.22 -27.81 12.31
C VAL A 268 6.62 -26.62 13.06
N GLY A 269 5.90 -26.91 14.13
CA GLY A 269 5.20 -25.90 14.93
C GLY A 269 6.13 -24.81 15.50
N PHE A 270 5.63 -23.58 15.48
CA PHE A 270 6.18 -22.37 16.12
C PHE A 270 7.54 -21.87 15.61
N TRP A 271 7.49 -20.85 14.75
CA TRP A 271 8.53 -19.83 14.58
C TRP A 271 7.89 -18.47 14.73
#